data_AF-A0A1H5NBK8-F1
#
_entry.id   AF-A0A1H5NBK8-F1
#
_cell.length_a   1.000
_cell.length_b   1.000
_cell.length_c   1.000
_cell.angle_alpha   90.00
_cell.angle_beta   90.00
_cell.angle_gamma   90.00
#
_symmetry.space_group_name_H-M   'P 1'
#
loop_
_entity.id
_entity.type
_entity.pdbx_description
1 polymer ?
#
loop_
_entity_poly.entity_id
_entity_poly.type
_entity_poly.pdbx_seq_one_letter_code
_entity_poly.pdbx_strand_id
1 'polypeptide(L)'
;MSVPYETAAYEPAESPESPEEHLARLLGRALNSFELPDEAIRPLDCALAQDSSLHSAHHSAGLHRETYRHTWLLADGSAVTLWELVHNTVPGSDPQHEVYVDEEELRAATARLPLPPDAPDFELPVLVTLAPVPAPRHVYAPDDSADHARRLLRRAENPDRPDGETAQALSTAFAHQITQAFGRPGRAGRQGLAFSLYEHAFLLRDGRELSLWEVEHTATPDGRHMCEVYPSEVAARDAMERRAARQR
;
A
#
# COMPACT_ATOMS: atom_id res chain seq x y z
N MET A 1 -50.63 -17.51 -18.65
CA MET A 1 -49.44 -17.98 -19.39
C MET A 1 -48.24 -17.62 -18.55
N SER A 2 -47.53 -18.60 -18.03
CA SER A 2 -46.35 -18.40 -17.19
C SER A 2 -45.12 -18.79 -18.02
N VAL A 3 -44.23 -17.84 -18.25
CA VAL A 3 -42.93 -18.10 -18.87
C VAL A 3 -41.96 -18.58 -17.78
N PRO A 4 -41.30 -19.74 -17.93
CA PRO A 4 -40.28 -20.16 -16.98
C PRO A 4 -39.01 -19.35 -17.25
N TYR A 5 -38.41 -18.78 -16.22
CA TYR A 5 -37.03 -18.30 -16.28
C TYR A 5 -36.13 -19.51 -16.04
N GLU A 6 -35.47 -19.98 -17.08
CA GLU A 6 -34.29 -20.85 -16.96
C GLU A 6 -33.17 -20.00 -16.37
N THR A 7 -32.89 -20.21 -15.09
CA THR A 7 -31.66 -19.75 -14.46
C THR A 7 -30.52 -20.59 -15.03
N ALA A 8 -29.91 -20.11 -16.12
CA ALA A 8 -28.61 -20.60 -16.55
C ALA A 8 -27.65 -20.48 -15.37
N ALA A 9 -27.08 -21.61 -14.95
CA ALA A 9 -26.09 -21.63 -13.90
C ALA A 9 -24.94 -20.70 -14.29
N TYR A 10 -24.70 -19.70 -13.43
CA TYR A 10 -23.54 -18.83 -13.55
C TYR A 10 -22.30 -19.72 -13.36
N GLU A 11 -21.58 -20.00 -14.44
CA GLU A 11 -20.25 -20.58 -14.36
C GLU A 11 -19.35 -19.57 -13.64
N PRO A 12 -18.71 -19.95 -12.52
CA PRO A 12 -17.75 -19.07 -11.85
C PRO A 12 -16.64 -18.74 -12.85
N ALA A 13 -16.23 -17.47 -12.92
CA ALA A 13 -15.04 -17.10 -13.65
C ALA A 13 -13.87 -17.99 -13.20
N GLU A 14 -13.12 -18.54 -14.15
CA GLU A 14 -11.91 -19.30 -13.85
C GLU A 14 -11.06 -18.51 -12.85
N SER A 15 -10.64 -19.19 -11.78
CA SER A 15 -9.78 -18.55 -10.80
C SER A 15 -8.52 -18.06 -11.51
N PRO A 16 -8.06 -16.82 -11.25
CA PRO A 16 -6.84 -16.33 -11.86
C PRO A 16 -5.70 -17.29 -11.55
N GLU A 17 -4.87 -17.58 -12.55
CA GLU A 17 -3.69 -18.43 -12.41
C GLU A 17 -2.80 -17.90 -11.28
N SER A 18 -2.40 -18.79 -10.37
CA SER A 18 -1.52 -18.41 -9.27
C SER A 18 -0.08 -18.16 -9.78
N PRO A 19 0.72 -17.32 -9.07
CA PRO A 19 2.12 -17.09 -9.42
C PRO A 19 2.96 -18.38 -9.53
N GLU A 20 2.67 -19.38 -8.69
CA GLU A 20 3.33 -20.69 -8.66
C GLU A 20 2.95 -21.53 -9.89
N GLU A 21 1.66 -21.59 -10.25
CA GLU A 21 1.20 -22.28 -11.46
C GLU A 21 1.80 -21.65 -12.72
N HIS A 22 1.87 -20.32 -12.76
CA HIS A 22 2.48 -19.58 -13.86
C HIS A 22 3.96 -19.95 -14.03
N LEU A 23 4.71 -19.96 -12.93
CA LEU A 23 6.12 -20.33 -12.90
C LEU A 23 6.32 -21.79 -13.34
N ALA A 24 5.54 -22.72 -12.81
CA ALA A 24 5.61 -24.14 -13.18
C ALA A 24 5.35 -24.35 -14.68
N ARG A 25 4.38 -23.63 -15.25
CA ARG A 25 4.08 -23.69 -16.68
C ARG A 25 5.21 -23.09 -17.52
N LEU A 26 5.80 -21.98 -17.08
CA LEU A 26 6.92 -21.32 -17.76
C LEU A 26 8.16 -22.23 -17.79
N LEU A 27 8.56 -22.77 -16.64
CA LEU A 27 9.70 -23.68 -16.54
C LEU A 27 9.46 -25.02 -17.24
N GLY A 28 8.23 -25.52 -17.21
CA GLY A 28 7.86 -26.80 -17.83
C GLY A 28 7.92 -26.80 -19.37
N ARG A 29 7.78 -25.63 -20.00
CA ARG A 29 7.89 -25.49 -21.47
C ARG A 29 9.25 -24.99 -21.94
N ALA A 30 10.00 -24.30 -21.08
CA ALA A 30 11.28 -23.72 -21.44
C ALA A 30 12.36 -24.78 -21.69
N LEU A 31 13.02 -24.70 -22.84
CA LEU A 31 14.06 -25.63 -23.26
C LEU A 31 15.32 -25.56 -22.38
N ASN A 32 15.58 -24.41 -21.76
CA ASN A 32 16.77 -24.13 -20.95
C ASN A 32 16.43 -23.94 -19.46
N SER A 33 15.28 -24.45 -18.99
CA SER A 33 14.88 -24.31 -17.59
C SER A 33 15.90 -24.85 -16.59
N PHE A 34 16.70 -25.85 -16.98
CA PHE A 34 17.77 -26.44 -16.17
C PHE A 34 19.03 -25.57 -16.05
N GLU A 35 19.17 -24.53 -16.87
CA GLU A 35 20.31 -23.61 -16.85
C GLU A 35 20.06 -22.39 -15.94
N LEU A 36 18.82 -22.22 -15.46
CA LEU A 36 18.43 -21.10 -14.62
C LEU A 36 19.02 -21.25 -13.21
N PRO A 37 19.62 -20.19 -12.64
CA PRO A 37 20.18 -20.25 -11.29
C PRO A 37 19.09 -20.48 -10.23
N ASP A 38 19.34 -21.42 -9.31
CA ASP A 38 18.44 -21.74 -8.19
C ASP A 38 18.10 -20.49 -7.36
N GLU A 39 19.06 -19.57 -7.19
CA GLU A 39 18.87 -18.32 -6.47
C GLU A 39 17.86 -17.36 -7.14
N ALA A 40 17.69 -17.46 -8.46
CA ALA A 40 16.70 -16.67 -9.19
C ALA A 40 15.31 -17.31 -9.14
N ILE A 41 15.23 -18.65 -9.08
CA ILE A 41 13.97 -19.39 -9.14
C ILE A 41 13.34 -19.59 -7.76
N ARG A 42 14.12 -20.00 -6.74
CA ARG A 42 13.59 -20.30 -5.40
C ARG A 42 12.76 -19.18 -4.76
N PRO A 43 13.10 -17.88 -4.92
CA PRO A 43 12.27 -16.82 -4.36
C PRO A 43 10.87 -16.74 -4.99
N LEU A 44 10.73 -17.15 -6.26
CA LEU A 44 9.50 -17.03 -7.04
C LEU A 44 8.38 -17.98 -6.56
N ASP A 45 8.74 -19.11 -5.93
CA ASP A 45 7.78 -20.04 -5.32
C ASP A 45 6.94 -19.36 -4.21
N CYS A 46 7.47 -18.31 -3.60
CA CYS A 46 6.80 -17.53 -2.54
C CYS A 46 6.29 -16.18 -3.03
N ALA A 47 6.19 -15.96 -4.34
CA ALA A 47 5.72 -14.69 -4.89
C ALA A 47 4.26 -14.41 -4.53
N LEU A 48 3.97 -13.16 -4.16
CA LEU A 48 2.63 -12.70 -3.81
C LEU A 48 1.76 -12.41 -5.04
N ALA A 49 2.39 -11.99 -6.13
CA ALA A 49 1.72 -11.64 -7.38
C ALA A 49 2.67 -11.81 -8.57
N GLN A 50 2.07 -11.90 -9.76
CA GLN A 50 2.77 -12.08 -11.04
C GLN A 50 2.08 -11.23 -12.11
N ASP A 51 2.87 -10.62 -13.00
CA ASP A 51 2.40 -9.92 -14.21
C ASP A 51 3.20 -10.36 -15.44
N SER A 52 2.50 -10.64 -16.54
CA SER A 52 3.07 -11.06 -17.82
C SER A 52 2.72 -10.04 -18.89
N SER A 53 3.75 -9.48 -19.53
CA SER A 53 3.58 -8.51 -20.61
C SER A 53 4.34 -8.92 -21.85
N LEU A 54 3.73 -8.78 -23.03
CA LEU A 54 4.44 -8.89 -24.30
C LEU A 54 5.37 -7.68 -24.45
N HIS A 55 6.66 -7.93 -24.65
CA HIS A 55 7.69 -6.91 -24.80
C HIS A 55 7.94 -6.58 -26.28
N SER A 56 8.22 -7.59 -27.12
CA SER A 56 8.36 -7.43 -28.57
C SER A 56 7.71 -8.59 -29.32
N ALA A 57 7.26 -8.33 -30.56
CA ALA A 57 6.73 -9.36 -31.44
C ALA A 57 7.13 -9.08 -32.89
N HIS A 58 7.64 -10.10 -33.56
CA HIS A 58 8.02 -10.07 -34.96
C HIS A 58 7.45 -11.28 -35.68
N HIS A 59 6.62 -11.06 -36.71
CA HIS A 59 6.00 -12.12 -37.49
C HIS A 59 6.26 -11.87 -38.97
N SER A 60 6.97 -12.76 -39.64
CA SER A 60 7.25 -12.65 -41.07
C SER A 60 7.38 -14.01 -41.75
N ALA A 61 6.74 -14.16 -42.92
CA ALA A 61 6.85 -15.37 -43.77
C ALA A 61 6.64 -16.73 -43.04
N GLY A 62 5.76 -16.77 -42.03
CA GLY A 62 5.49 -17.98 -41.24
C GLY A 62 6.49 -18.25 -40.11
N LEU A 63 7.50 -17.38 -39.97
CA LEU A 63 8.36 -17.28 -38.80
C LEU A 63 7.79 -16.24 -37.84
N HIS A 64 7.94 -16.49 -36.55
CA HIS A 64 7.62 -15.55 -35.49
C HIS A 64 8.66 -15.62 -34.38
N ARG A 65 8.85 -14.47 -33.74
CA ARG A 65 9.59 -14.27 -32.51
C ARG A 65 8.75 -13.35 -31.63
N GLU A 66 8.45 -13.79 -30.43
CA GLU A 66 7.80 -12.99 -29.39
C GLU A 66 8.70 -13.02 -28.16
N THR A 67 8.86 -11.86 -27.51
CA THR A 67 9.53 -11.77 -26.21
C THR A 67 8.52 -11.32 -25.16
N TYR A 68 8.49 -12.01 -24.03
CA TYR A 68 7.63 -11.68 -22.90
C TYR A 68 8.47 -11.32 -21.69
N ARG A 69 7.99 -10.36 -20.92
CA ARG A 69 8.52 -9.99 -19.62
C ARG A 69 7.56 -10.46 -18.54
N HIS A 70 8.03 -11.35 -17.68
CA HIS A 70 7.30 -11.87 -16.53
C HIS A 70 7.90 -11.26 -15.26
N THR A 71 7.08 -10.56 -14.48
CA THR A 71 7.51 -9.90 -13.23
C THR A 71 6.78 -10.53 -12.05
N TRP A 72 7.52 -10.91 -11.02
CA TRP A 72 6.97 -11.41 -9.76
C TRP A 72 7.24 -10.42 -8.63
N LEU A 73 6.24 -10.22 -7.77
CA LEU A 73 6.36 -9.45 -6.53
C LEU A 73 6.63 -10.40 -5.37
N LEU A 74 7.75 -10.20 -4.67
CA LEU A 74 8.15 -11.00 -3.51
C LEU A 74 7.60 -10.43 -2.19
N ALA A 75 7.58 -11.26 -1.16
CA ALA A 75 7.08 -10.89 0.17
C ALA A 75 7.90 -9.78 0.87
N ASP A 76 9.16 -9.59 0.49
CA ASP A 76 10.01 -8.50 0.98
C ASP A 76 9.77 -7.17 0.24
N GLY A 77 8.84 -7.15 -0.72
CA GLY A 77 8.51 -5.99 -1.54
C GLY A 77 9.44 -5.78 -2.75
N SER A 78 10.42 -6.67 -2.96
CA SER A 78 11.25 -6.65 -4.17
C SER A 78 10.52 -7.29 -5.36
N ALA A 79 11.01 -7.03 -6.57
CA ALA A 79 10.50 -7.63 -7.79
C ALA A 79 11.61 -8.35 -8.54
N VAL A 80 11.28 -9.52 -9.09
CA VAL A 80 12.17 -10.32 -9.93
C VAL A 80 11.53 -10.47 -11.31
N THR A 81 12.35 -10.35 -12.35
CA THR A 81 11.91 -10.44 -13.74
C THR A 81 12.57 -11.61 -14.43
N LEU A 82 11.77 -12.41 -15.15
CA LEU A 82 12.26 -13.39 -16.12
C LEU A 82 11.77 -13.00 -17.51
N TRP A 83 12.63 -13.26 -18.49
CA TRP A 83 12.40 -12.98 -19.90
C TRP A 83 12.13 -14.27 -20.64
N GLU A 84 11.00 -14.38 -21.33
CA GLU A 84 10.69 -15.51 -22.20
C GLU A 84 10.89 -15.12 -23.65
N LEU A 85 11.61 -15.96 -24.40
CA LEU A 85 11.73 -15.92 -25.85
C LEU A 85 10.91 -17.07 -26.44
N VAL A 86 9.89 -16.73 -27.20
CA VAL A 86 9.08 -17.67 -27.98
C VAL A 86 9.42 -17.50 -29.44
N HIS A 87 9.86 -18.56 -30.11
CA HIS A 87 10.23 -18.47 -31.53
C HIS A 87 9.99 -19.75 -32.31
N ASN A 88 9.83 -19.61 -33.62
CA ASN A 88 10.02 -20.71 -34.54
C ASN A 88 11.07 -20.33 -35.61
N THR A 89 11.96 -21.27 -35.90
CA THR A 89 13.04 -21.08 -36.91
C THR A 89 12.69 -21.69 -38.25
N VAL A 90 11.62 -22.49 -38.32
CA VAL A 90 11.12 -23.13 -39.53
C VAL A 90 9.62 -22.82 -39.66
N PRO A 91 9.14 -22.39 -40.84
CA PRO A 91 7.72 -22.10 -41.02
C PRO A 91 6.85 -23.33 -40.70
N GLY A 92 5.89 -23.15 -39.80
CA GLY A 92 4.97 -24.21 -39.38
C GLY A 92 5.55 -25.23 -38.40
N SER A 93 6.76 -25.03 -37.85
CA SER A 93 7.21 -25.78 -36.69
C SER A 93 6.51 -25.30 -35.42
N ASP A 94 6.43 -26.17 -34.42
CA ASP A 94 6.00 -25.79 -33.08
C ASP A 94 6.92 -24.71 -32.50
N PRO A 95 6.36 -23.74 -31.75
CA PRO A 95 7.14 -22.71 -31.09
C PRO A 95 8.05 -23.32 -30.02
N GLN A 96 9.26 -22.80 -29.95
CA GLN A 96 10.26 -23.10 -28.94
C GLN A 96 10.25 -21.99 -27.89
N HIS A 97 10.43 -22.38 -26.64
CA HIS A 97 10.40 -21.48 -25.49
C HIS A 97 11.76 -21.50 -24.80
N GLU A 98 12.31 -20.33 -24.53
CA GLU A 98 13.55 -20.17 -23.77
C GLU A 98 13.34 -19.07 -22.72
N VAL A 99 13.96 -19.21 -21.56
CA VAL A 99 13.80 -18.30 -20.43
C VAL A 99 15.16 -17.79 -19.96
N TYR A 100 15.27 -16.49 -19.70
CA TYR A 100 16.50 -15.84 -19.26
C TYR A 100 16.22 -14.96 -18.04
N VAL A 101 17.20 -14.86 -17.15
CA VAL A 101 17.14 -13.94 -16.00
C VAL A 101 17.53 -12.53 -16.43
N ASP A 102 18.46 -12.43 -17.38
CA ASP A 102 19.03 -11.17 -17.84
C ASP A 102 18.55 -10.80 -19.25
N GLU A 103 18.29 -9.51 -19.46
CA GLU A 103 17.85 -8.98 -20.76
C GLU A 103 18.95 -9.04 -21.82
N GLU A 104 20.22 -8.91 -21.44
CA GLU A 104 21.38 -9.05 -22.33
C GLU A 104 21.49 -10.49 -22.87
N GLU A 105 21.23 -11.50 -22.04
CA GLU A 105 21.17 -12.89 -22.46
C GLU A 105 20.01 -13.12 -23.43
N LEU A 106 18.83 -12.57 -23.15
CA LEU A 106 17.69 -12.57 -24.08
C LEU A 106 18.07 -11.92 -25.43
N ARG A 107 18.75 -10.77 -25.41
CA ARG A 107 19.18 -10.07 -26.64
C ARG A 107 20.19 -10.90 -27.43
N ALA A 108 21.15 -11.53 -26.76
CA ALA A 108 22.10 -12.45 -27.40
C ALA A 108 21.39 -13.66 -28.02
N ALA A 109 20.41 -14.24 -27.30
CA ALA A 109 19.58 -15.32 -27.79
C ALA A 109 18.74 -14.92 -29.01
N THR A 110 18.17 -13.71 -28.98
CA THR A 110 17.41 -13.16 -30.09
C THR A 110 18.26 -12.92 -31.33
N ALA A 111 19.50 -12.46 -31.17
CA ALA A 111 20.43 -12.17 -32.26
C ALA A 111 20.87 -13.42 -33.05
N ARG A 112 20.73 -14.62 -32.47
CA ARG A 112 21.06 -15.89 -33.16
C ARG A 112 19.97 -16.36 -34.11
N LEU A 113 18.77 -15.82 -34.01
CA LEU A 113 17.63 -16.22 -34.83
C LEU A 113 17.73 -15.61 -36.24
N PRO A 114 17.28 -16.31 -37.30
CA PRO A 114 17.33 -15.83 -38.68
C PRO A 114 16.21 -14.80 -38.97
N LEU A 115 15.95 -13.91 -38.03
CA LEU A 115 14.91 -12.89 -38.06
C LEU A 115 15.56 -11.51 -37.90
N PRO A 116 14.99 -10.45 -38.49
CA PRO A 116 15.47 -9.09 -38.27
C PRO A 116 15.59 -8.76 -36.78
N PRO A 117 16.58 -7.95 -36.37
CA PRO A 117 16.67 -7.49 -34.99
C PRO A 117 15.38 -6.74 -34.62
N ASP A 118 15.05 -6.74 -33.33
CA ASP A 118 13.92 -5.93 -32.85
C ASP A 118 14.11 -4.47 -33.26
N ALA A 119 13.00 -3.81 -33.56
CA ALA A 119 13.01 -2.35 -33.69
C ALA A 119 13.48 -1.76 -32.34
N PRO A 120 14.24 -0.65 -32.35
CA PRO A 120 14.68 -0.02 -31.11
C PRO A 120 13.48 0.21 -30.21
N ASP A 121 13.65 -0.11 -28.91
CA ASP A 121 12.59 -0.05 -27.91
C ASP A 121 11.79 1.23 -28.06
N PHE A 122 10.49 1.07 -28.28
CA PHE A 122 9.57 2.13 -27.93
C PHE A 122 9.52 2.11 -26.40
N GLU A 123 10.41 2.87 -25.75
CA GLU A 123 10.37 3.04 -24.31
C GLU A 123 8.98 3.59 -23.97
N LEU A 124 8.10 2.73 -23.47
CA LEU A 124 6.90 3.18 -22.78
C LEU A 124 7.41 3.91 -21.55
N PRO A 125 7.21 5.24 -21.43
CA PRO A 125 7.43 5.85 -20.14
C PRO A 125 6.40 5.20 -19.23
N VAL A 126 6.87 4.54 -18.18
CA VAL A 126 6.22 4.40 -16.86
C VAL A 126 6.79 3.16 -16.16
N LEU A 127 7.88 3.36 -15.43
CA LEU A 127 7.85 2.98 -14.02
C LEU A 127 7.23 4.18 -13.32
N VAL A 128 5.98 4.09 -12.88
CA VAL A 128 5.51 5.02 -11.86
C VAL A 128 6.36 4.65 -10.67
N THR A 129 7.35 5.48 -10.36
CA THR A 129 7.96 5.47 -9.04
C THR A 129 6.82 5.78 -8.09
N LEU A 130 6.21 4.73 -7.52
CA LEU A 130 5.23 4.89 -6.47
C LEU A 130 5.97 5.65 -5.38
N ALA A 131 5.47 6.84 -5.05
CA ALA A 131 5.97 7.56 -3.90
C ALA A 131 5.93 6.59 -2.72
N PRO A 132 7.02 6.47 -1.94
CA PRO A 132 7.04 5.58 -0.80
C PRO A 132 5.80 5.88 0.04
N VAL A 133 4.95 4.87 0.25
CA VAL A 133 3.80 5.00 1.14
C VAL A 133 4.38 5.40 2.49
N PRO A 134 4.11 6.61 2.99
CA PRO A 134 4.64 7.02 4.29
C PRO A 134 4.18 5.96 5.29
N ALA A 135 5.13 5.37 6.02
CA ALA A 135 4.77 4.46 7.09
C ALA A 135 3.80 5.21 8.01
N PRO A 136 2.59 4.69 8.26
CA PRO A 136 1.63 5.36 9.13
C PRO A 136 2.30 5.56 10.48
N ARG A 137 2.17 6.76 11.05
CA ARG A 137 2.85 7.10 12.32
C ARG A 137 2.30 6.27 13.49
N HIS A 138 1.12 5.70 13.26
CA HIS A 138 0.23 5.12 14.26
C HIS A 138 -0.26 3.74 13.80
N VAL A 139 -0.50 2.86 14.76
CA VAL A 139 -1.18 1.59 14.55
C VAL A 139 -2.67 1.86 14.73
N TYR A 140 -3.36 2.03 13.61
CA TYR A 140 -4.77 2.36 13.59
C TYR A 140 -5.66 1.13 13.76
N ALA A 141 -6.66 1.22 14.64
CA ALA A 141 -7.72 0.23 14.72
C ALA A 141 -8.95 0.71 13.92
N PRO A 142 -9.48 -0.09 12.98
CA PRO A 142 -10.76 0.20 12.35
C PRO A 142 -11.86 0.10 13.40
N ASP A 143 -12.54 1.21 13.65
CA ASP A 143 -13.58 1.37 14.66
C ASP A 143 -14.52 2.53 14.26
N ASP A 144 -15.55 2.84 15.07
CA ASP A 144 -16.49 3.96 14.89
C ASP A 144 -15.82 5.33 15.13
N SER A 145 -14.81 5.62 14.32
CA SER A 145 -13.86 6.72 14.49
C SER A 145 -14.50 8.08 14.25
N ALA A 146 -15.45 8.15 13.32
CA ALA A 146 -16.26 9.35 13.09
C ALA A 146 -17.15 9.68 14.29
N ASP A 147 -17.77 8.68 14.94
CA ASP A 147 -18.53 8.94 16.17
C ASP A 147 -17.61 9.26 17.34
N HIS A 148 -16.45 8.60 17.45
CA HIS A 148 -15.44 8.94 18.45
C HIS A 148 -15.01 10.40 18.37
N ALA A 149 -14.66 10.88 17.17
CA ALA A 149 -14.34 12.28 16.93
C ALA A 149 -15.49 13.22 17.32
N ARG A 150 -16.74 12.86 16.95
CA ARG A 150 -17.93 13.64 17.31
C ARG A 150 -18.11 13.74 18.82
N ARG A 151 -17.92 12.64 19.55
CA ARG A 151 -18.01 12.63 21.03
C ARG A 151 -16.91 13.47 21.65
N LEU A 152 -15.67 13.35 21.17
CA LEU A 152 -14.53 14.13 21.63
C LEU A 152 -14.77 15.64 21.48
N LEU A 153 -15.17 16.08 20.29
CA LEU A 153 -15.46 17.51 20.03
C LEU A 153 -16.64 18.06 20.82
N ARG A 154 -17.65 17.23 21.13
CA ARG A 154 -18.77 17.62 22.00
C ARG A 154 -18.36 17.76 23.46
N ARG A 155 -17.39 16.97 23.91
CA ARG A 155 -16.86 17.00 25.27
C ARG A 155 -15.92 18.20 25.50
N ALA A 156 -15.35 18.75 24.43
CA ALA A 156 -14.48 19.92 24.48
C ALA A 156 -15.23 21.15 25.02
N GLU A 157 -14.84 21.58 26.22
CA GLU A 157 -15.41 22.75 26.91
C GLU A 157 -14.62 24.04 26.67
N ASN A 158 -13.46 23.97 26.00
CA ASN A 158 -12.63 25.13 25.74
C ASN A 158 -13.21 26.04 24.64
N PRO A 159 -13.12 27.39 24.79
CA PRO A 159 -13.64 28.33 23.80
C PRO A 159 -12.97 28.23 22.43
N ASP A 160 -11.70 27.82 22.41
CA ASP A 160 -10.84 27.65 21.24
C ASP A 160 -10.83 26.19 20.74
N ARG A 161 -11.92 25.46 20.97
CA ARG A 161 -12.11 24.10 20.45
C ARG A 161 -12.00 24.04 18.92
N PRO A 162 -11.66 22.88 18.34
CA PRO A 162 -11.53 22.74 16.90
C PRO A 162 -12.78 23.18 16.14
N ASP A 163 -12.57 23.76 14.96
CA ASP A 163 -13.60 24.43 14.16
C ASP A 163 -14.47 23.46 13.35
N GLY A 164 -15.43 24.03 12.60
CA GLY A 164 -16.36 23.27 11.78
C GLY A 164 -15.68 22.51 10.62
N GLU A 165 -14.59 23.05 10.09
CA GLU A 165 -13.80 22.38 9.03
C GLU A 165 -13.12 21.13 9.58
N THR A 166 -12.52 21.22 10.77
CA THR A 166 -11.93 20.07 11.46
C THR A 166 -12.99 19.00 11.75
N ALA A 167 -14.17 19.41 12.23
CA ALA A 167 -15.28 18.50 12.47
C ALA A 167 -15.78 17.82 11.18
N GLN A 168 -15.83 18.56 10.07
CA GLN A 168 -16.22 18.02 8.77
C GLN A 168 -15.19 17.00 8.26
N ALA A 169 -13.90 17.31 8.36
CA ALA A 169 -12.84 16.38 7.98
C ALA A 169 -12.94 15.07 8.78
N LEU A 170 -13.09 15.17 10.10
CA LEU A 170 -13.20 14.01 11.00
C LEU A 170 -14.46 13.16 10.79
N SER A 171 -15.51 13.71 10.15
CA SER A 171 -16.68 12.90 9.76
C SER A 171 -16.35 11.80 8.75
N THR A 172 -15.21 11.91 8.08
CA THR A 172 -14.71 10.90 7.11
C THR A 172 -13.65 9.96 7.70
N ALA A 173 -13.34 10.10 9.00
CA ALA A 173 -12.36 9.23 9.66
C ALA A 173 -12.86 7.79 9.69
N PHE A 174 -12.00 6.84 9.30
CA PHE A 174 -12.33 5.42 9.29
C PHE A 174 -11.54 4.59 10.30
N ALA A 175 -10.48 5.15 10.87
CA ALA A 175 -9.71 4.54 11.93
C ALA A 175 -9.15 5.62 12.88
N HIS A 176 -8.89 5.26 14.12
CA HIS A 176 -8.26 6.16 15.10
C HIS A 176 -7.32 5.40 16.04
N GLN A 177 -6.40 6.14 16.66
CA GLN A 177 -5.57 5.67 17.75
C GLN A 177 -5.58 6.71 18.87
N ILE A 178 -5.66 6.25 20.12
CA ILE A 178 -5.54 7.10 21.30
C ILE A 178 -4.22 6.75 21.99
N THR A 179 -3.37 7.74 22.19
CA THR A 179 -2.07 7.59 22.88
C THR A 179 -1.99 8.60 24.02
N GLN A 180 -1.57 8.15 25.20
CA GLN A 180 -1.29 9.06 26.30
C GLN A 180 0.11 9.66 26.11
N ALA A 181 0.20 10.98 26.05
CA ALA A 181 1.46 11.68 25.87
C ALA A 181 2.12 11.94 27.23
N PHE A 182 3.20 11.21 27.50
CA PHE A 182 4.02 11.41 28.70
C PHE A 182 5.15 12.41 28.42
N GLY A 183 5.21 13.54 29.14
CA GLY A 183 6.19 14.60 28.85
C GLY A 183 6.07 15.83 29.75
N ARG A 184 7.16 16.61 29.87
CA ARG A 184 7.47 17.44 31.05
C ARG A 184 6.41 18.50 31.41
N PRO A 185 5.81 18.44 32.61
CA PRO A 185 5.39 19.64 33.31
C PRO A 185 6.62 20.50 33.63
N GLY A 186 6.57 21.79 33.32
CA GLY A 186 7.64 22.76 33.58
C GLY A 186 8.13 22.76 35.04
N ARG A 187 9.40 23.10 35.20
CA ARG A 187 10.22 23.12 36.43
C ARG A 187 9.47 23.32 37.77
N ALA A 188 9.91 22.49 38.73
CA ALA A 188 9.81 22.66 40.18
C ALA A 188 8.44 22.41 40.83
N GLY A 189 8.32 21.21 41.40
CA GLY A 189 7.70 20.95 42.70
C GLY A 189 6.38 21.65 42.98
N ARG A 190 5.27 21.03 42.58
CA ARG A 190 4.01 21.17 43.31
C ARG A 190 3.10 19.97 43.00
N GLN A 191 2.94 19.13 44.02
CA GLN A 191 1.89 18.12 44.08
C GLN A 191 0.54 18.85 44.04
N GLY A 192 -0.34 18.54 43.08
CA GLY A 192 -1.73 18.96 43.20
C GLY A 192 -2.58 19.04 41.93
N LEU A 193 -2.01 19.18 40.74
CA LEU A 193 -2.81 19.26 39.51
C LEU A 193 -2.53 18.08 38.59
N ALA A 194 -3.49 17.15 38.56
CA ALA A 194 -3.48 16.00 37.67
C ALA A 194 -4.01 16.45 36.30
N PHE A 195 -3.12 16.95 35.46
CA PHE A 195 -3.39 17.05 34.02
C PHE A 195 -3.03 15.71 33.37
N SER A 196 -3.90 15.22 32.49
CA SER A 196 -3.61 14.14 31.56
C SER A 196 -3.67 14.67 30.14
N LEU A 197 -2.70 14.29 29.30
CA LEU A 197 -2.63 14.70 27.90
C LEU A 197 -2.74 13.46 27.02
N TYR A 198 -3.70 13.46 26.09
CA TYR A 198 -3.92 12.39 25.14
C TYR A 198 -3.87 12.93 23.71
N GLU A 199 -3.23 12.19 22.81
CA GLU A 199 -3.37 12.38 21.38
C GLU A 199 -4.45 11.43 20.86
N HIS A 200 -5.35 11.98 20.06
CA HIS A 200 -6.34 11.27 19.28
C HIS A 200 -5.97 11.45 17.82
N ALA A 201 -5.25 10.48 17.27
CA ALA A 201 -4.87 10.46 15.87
C ALA A 201 -5.99 9.78 15.06
N PHE A 202 -6.40 10.40 13.96
CA PHE A 202 -7.46 9.90 13.07
C PHE A 202 -6.90 9.72 11.66
N LEU A 203 -7.25 8.60 11.02
CA LEU A 203 -6.94 8.34 9.62
C LEU A 203 -8.18 8.59 8.75
N LEU A 204 -8.05 9.49 7.77
CA LEU A 204 -9.11 9.90 6.85
C LEU A 204 -9.09 9.06 5.57
N ARG A 205 -10.24 9.00 4.88
CA ARG A 205 -10.37 8.23 3.62
C ARG A 205 -9.46 8.68 2.49
N ASP A 206 -8.97 9.91 2.53
CA ASP A 206 -8.01 10.45 1.56
C ASP A 206 -6.54 10.15 1.93
N GLY A 207 -6.31 9.35 2.96
CA GLY A 207 -4.98 8.95 3.43
C GLY A 207 -4.30 9.98 4.34
N ARG A 208 -4.93 11.13 4.63
CA ARG A 208 -4.38 12.10 5.58
C ARG A 208 -4.57 11.64 7.03
N GLU A 209 -3.56 11.90 7.85
CA GLU A 209 -3.65 11.78 9.31
C GLU A 209 -3.96 13.15 9.93
N LEU A 210 -4.89 13.18 10.89
CA LEU A 210 -5.22 14.36 11.68
C LEU A 210 -5.17 14.03 13.16
N SER A 211 -4.38 14.77 13.95
CA SER A 211 -4.29 14.59 15.40
C SER A 211 -5.04 15.69 16.15
N LEU A 212 -5.85 15.31 17.12
CA LEU A 212 -6.41 16.20 18.14
C LEU A 212 -5.77 15.89 19.49
N TRP A 213 -5.56 16.92 20.30
CA TRP A 213 -4.90 16.82 21.60
C TRP A 213 -5.87 17.15 22.71
N GLU A 214 -6.19 16.15 23.52
CA GLU A 214 -7.10 16.26 24.65
C GLU A 214 -6.33 16.48 25.95
N VAL A 215 -6.75 17.50 26.70
CA VAL A 215 -6.31 17.76 28.07
C VAL A 215 -7.46 17.47 29.01
N GLU A 216 -7.28 16.49 29.88
CA GLU A 216 -8.19 16.21 30.99
C GLU A 216 -7.60 16.76 32.29
N HIS A 217 -8.37 17.52 33.07
CA HIS A 217 -7.91 18.03 34.36
C HIS A 217 -9.04 18.42 35.32
N THR A 218 -8.72 18.56 36.61
CA THR A 218 -9.62 19.14 37.64
C THR A 218 -9.26 20.57 38.03
N ALA A 219 -8.42 21.21 37.21
CA ALA A 219 -7.89 22.56 37.35
C ALA A 219 -8.93 23.68 37.08
N THR A 220 -10.16 23.54 37.60
CA THR A 220 -11.26 24.52 37.46
C THR A 220 -11.58 25.18 38.81
N PRO A 221 -12.22 26.36 38.84
CA PRO A 221 -12.56 27.04 40.12
C PRO A 221 -13.42 26.20 41.07
N ASP A 222 -14.23 25.29 40.54
CA ASP A 222 -15.13 24.38 41.24
C ASP A 222 -14.55 22.95 41.40
N GLY A 223 -13.35 22.69 40.87
CA GLY A 223 -12.68 21.38 40.95
C GLY A 223 -13.30 20.28 40.09
N ARG A 224 -14.28 20.59 39.23
CA ARG A 224 -14.91 19.61 38.34
C ARG A 224 -13.94 19.13 37.26
N HIS A 225 -14.18 17.91 36.78
CA HIS A 225 -13.46 17.38 35.62
C HIS A 225 -13.77 18.24 34.40
N MET A 226 -12.72 18.64 33.69
CA MET A 226 -12.77 19.47 32.49
C MET A 226 -12.01 18.76 31.37
N CYS A 227 -12.58 18.80 30.17
CA CYS A 227 -11.96 18.27 28.95
C CYS A 227 -11.79 19.39 27.94
N GLU A 228 -10.57 19.53 27.42
CA GLU A 228 -10.24 20.55 26.45
C GLU A 228 -9.54 19.90 25.27
N VAL A 229 -9.89 20.32 24.06
CA VAL A 229 -9.38 19.71 22.83
C VAL A 229 -8.73 20.78 21.98
N TYR A 230 -7.55 20.46 21.46
CA TYR A 230 -6.69 21.37 20.71
C TYR A 230 -6.24 20.75 19.39
N PRO A 231 -6.02 21.55 18.34
CA PRO A 231 -5.53 21.06 17.05
C PRO A 231 -4.03 20.72 17.04
N SER A 232 -3.29 21.05 18.11
CA SER A 232 -1.86 20.75 18.19
C SER A 232 -1.39 20.50 19.63
N GLU A 233 -0.32 19.70 19.76
CA GLU A 233 0.31 19.40 21.05
C GLU A 233 0.80 20.66 21.75
N VAL A 234 1.40 21.57 20.98
CA VAL A 234 1.95 22.83 21.50
C VAL A 234 0.83 23.68 22.12
N ALA A 235 -0.31 23.82 21.43
CA ALA A 235 -1.46 24.56 21.95
C ALA A 235 -2.00 23.93 23.24
N ALA A 236 -2.10 22.60 23.29
CA ALA A 236 -2.53 21.87 24.48
C ALA A 236 -1.57 22.08 25.67
N ARG A 237 -0.27 21.96 25.44
CA ARG A 237 0.75 22.15 26.49
C ARG A 237 0.79 23.60 26.98
N ASP A 238 0.75 24.58 26.09
CA ASP A 238 0.70 25.99 26.48
C ASP A 238 -0.56 26.29 27.30
N ALA A 239 -1.69 25.66 26.96
CA ALA A 239 -2.94 25.78 27.68
C ALA A 239 -2.87 25.17 29.09
N MET A 240 -2.19 24.03 29.25
CA MET A 240 -1.88 23.44 30.56
C MET A 240 -1.02 24.37 31.41
N GLU A 241 0.04 24.95 30.83
CA GLU A 241 0.94 25.88 31.54
C GLU A 241 0.22 27.14 32.02
N ARG A 242 -0.60 27.76 31.15
CA ARG A 242 -1.42 28.93 31.52
C ARG A 242 -2.36 28.64 32.68
N ARG A 243 -2.98 27.46 32.71
CA ARG A 243 -3.90 27.05 33.79
C ARG A 243 -3.17 26.79 35.10
N ALA A 244 -2.03 26.09 35.03
CA ALA A 244 -1.18 25.87 36.19
C ALA A 244 -0.68 27.19 36.80
N ALA A 245 -0.45 28.22 35.99
CA ALA A 245 -0.04 29.54 36.47
C ALA A 245 -1.19 30.34 37.13
N ARG A 246 -2.44 30.19 36.65
CA ARG A 246 -3.62 30.91 37.19
C ARG A 246 -4.12 30.39 38.54
N GLN A 247 -3.65 29.22 38.96
CA GLN A 247 -3.96 28.63 40.28
C GLN A 247 -2.88 28.91 41.34
N ARG A 248 -1.94 29.79 41.01
CA ARG A 248 -0.99 30.37 41.97
C ARG A 248 -1.58 31.61 42.61
#